data_AF-A0A7Y2V0P6-F1
#
_entry.id   AF-A0A7Y2V0P6-F1
#
_cell.length_a   1.000
_cell.length_b   1.000
_cell.length_c   1.000
_cell.angle_alpha   90.00
_cell.angle_beta   90.00
_cell.angle_gamma   90.00
#
_symmetry.space_group_name_H-M   'P 1'
#
loop_
_entity.id
_entity.type
_entity.pdbx_description
1 polymer ?
#
loop_
_entity_poly.entity_id
_entity_poly.type
_entity_poly.pdbx_seq_one_letter_code
_entity_poly.pdbx_strand_id
1 'polypeptide(L)'
;MKSETCSACGSSKLIHDMRIVDFGHGNAKNDLSVEIKTTDRVLFNKFEKGALKAQICGSCGKVDLSVNNPHDLWTAYLKTKKL
;
A
#
# COMPACT_ATOMS: atom_id res chain seq x y z
N MET A 1 -3.89 15.05 -3.36
CA MET A 1 -2.77 15.88 -2.90
C MET A 1 -2.07 15.17 -1.77
N LYS A 2 -0.73 15.11 -1.80
CA LYS A 2 0.03 14.69 -0.62
C LYS A 2 -0.14 15.77 0.44
N SER A 3 -0.30 15.39 1.70
CA SER A 3 -0.42 16.34 2.79
C SER A 3 0.96 16.94 3.07
N GLU A 4 1.05 18.27 3.10
CA GLU A 4 2.29 18.99 3.42
C GLU A 4 2.54 19.07 4.93
N THR A 5 1.58 18.63 5.75
CA THR A 5 1.70 18.59 7.21
C THR A 5 1.24 17.26 7.80
N CYS A 6 1.83 16.88 8.93
CA CYS A 6 1.46 15.70 9.69
C CYS A 6 0.07 15.88 10.30
N SER A 7 -0.85 14.98 9.99
CA SER A 7 -2.23 15.01 10.48
C SER A 7 -2.37 14.75 11.99
N ALA A 8 -1.32 14.29 12.67
CA ALA A 8 -1.34 14.08 14.12
C ALA A 8 -0.74 15.23 14.94
N CYS A 9 0.23 15.98 14.41
CA CYS A 9 0.92 17.03 15.18
C CYS A 9 1.10 18.36 14.44
N GLY A 10 0.63 18.49 13.20
CA GLY A 10 0.73 19.72 12.40
C GLY A 10 2.12 20.01 11.83
N SER A 11 3.15 19.23 12.16
CA SER A 11 4.52 19.47 11.68
C SER A 11 4.66 19.26 10.16
N SER A 12 5.48 20.08 9.50
CA SER A 12 5.87 19.93 8.09
C SER A 12 7.05 18.97 7.87
N LYS A 13 7.66 18.42 8.93
CA LYS A 13 8.76 17.46 8.80
C LYS A 13 8.21 16.10 8.36
N LEU A 14 8.11 15.90 7.04
CA LEU A 14 7.59 14.68 6.43
C LEU A 14 8.66 14.02 5.54
N ILE A 15 8.73 12.69 5.63
CA ILE A 15 9.53 11.83 4.76
C ILE A 15 8.53 11.07 3.88
N HIS A 16 8.54 11.30 2.57
CA HIS A 16 7.52 10.79 1.65
C HIS A 16 7.99 9.56 0.85
N ASP A 17 7.02 8.79 0.34
CA ASP A 17 7.22 7.69 -0.63
C ASP A 17 8.22 6.61 -0.19
N MET A 18 8.32 6.35 1.10
CA MET A 18 9.19 5.30 1.62
C MET A 18 8.65 3.92 1.28
N ARG A 19 9.52 3.04 0.80
CA ARG A 19 9.19 1.62 0.60
C ARG A 19 9.16 0.91 1.94
N ILE A 20 8.16 0.05 2.13
CA ILE A 20 8.11 -0.86 3.27
C ILE A 20 8.63 -2.20 2.77
N VAL A 21 9.76 -2.62 3.32
CA VAL A 21 10.45 -3.82 2.87
C VAL A 21 10.09 -4.97 3.80
N ASP A 22 9.65 -6.08 3.20
CA ASP A 22 9.46 -7.36 3.85
C ASP A 22 10.55 -8.35 3.41
N PHE A 23 10.92 -9.28 4.28
CA PHE A 23 11.94 -10.29 4.03
C PHE A 23 11.28 -11.66 3.89
N GLY A 24 11.27 -12.16 2.66
CA GLY A 24 10.78 -13.50 2.34
C GLY A 24 11.82 -14.58 2.56
N HIS A 25 11.46 -15.80 2.16
CA HIS A 25 12.36 -16.96 2.22
C HIS A 25 13.68 -16.69 1.48
N GLY A 26 14.80 -17.10 2.07
CA GLY A 26 16.13 -16.87 1.50
C GLY A 26 16.62 -15.42 1.55
N ASN A 27 16.12 -14.59 2.48
CA ASN A 27 16.45 -13.17 2.61
C ASN A 27 16.09 -12.31 1.39
N ALA A 28 15.12 -12.77 0.58
CA ALA A 28 14.62 -11.99 -0.54
C ALA A 28 13.87 -10.75 -0.04
N LYS A 29 14.32 -9.56 -0.46
CA LYS A 29 13.65 -8.29 -0.18
C LYS A 29 12.48 -8.09 -1.13
N ASN A 30 11.27 -7.96 -0.58
CA ASN A 30 10.07 -7.65 -1.33
C ASN A 30 9.44 -6.37 -0.79
N ASP A 31 8.64 -5.69 -1.62
CA ASP A 31 7.79 -4.61 -1.13
C ASP A 31 6.56 -5.20 -0.46
N LEU A 32 6.29 -4.77 0.78
CA LEU A 32 5.07 -5.13 1.47
C LEU A 32 3.88 -4.64 0.64
N SER A 33 2.96 -5.55 0.31
CA SER A 33 1.90 -5.32 -0.66
C SER A 33 0.56 -5.80 -0.13
N VAL A 34 -0.52 -5.19 -0.62
CA VAL A 34 -1.88 -5.68 -0.48
C VAL A 34 -2.31 -6.37 -1.76
N GLU A 35 -3.18 -7.38 -1.65
CA GLU A 35 -3.68 -8.13 -2.81
C GLU A 35 -5.18 -8.37 -2.76
N ILE A 36 -5.81 -8.33 -3.94
CA ILE A 36 -7.22 -8.65 -4.14
C ILE A 36 -7.29 -9.83 -5.09
N LYS A 37 -7.94 -10.92 -4.67
CA LYS A 37 -8.22 -12.06 -5.54
C LYS A 37 -9.26 -11.68 -6.58
N THR A 38 -8.93 -11.79 -7.87
CA THR A 38 -9.79 -11.33 -8.98
C THR A 38 -10.52 -12.46 -9.70
N THR A 39 -10.35 -13.70 -9.26
CA THR A 39 -11.03 -14.86 -9.84
C THR A 39 -11.21 -15.97 -8.82
N ASP A 40 -12.32 -16.69 -8.93
CA ASP A 40 -12.64 -17.84 -8.08
C ASP A 40 -12.35 -19.18 -8.77
N ARG A 41 -11.62 -19.18 -9.90
CA ARG A 41 -11.21 -20.40 -10.57
C ARG A 41 -10.21 -21.17 -9.70
N VAL A 42 -10.58 -22.39 -9.33
CA VAL A 42 -9.82 -23.28 -8.43
C VAL A 42 -8.37 -23.52 -8.90
N LEU A 43 -8.13 -23.52 -10.21
CA LEU A 43 -6.81 -23.82 -10.81
C LEU A 43 -6.02 -22.59 -11.27
N PHE A 44 -6.60 -21.39 -11.24
CA PHE A 44 -5.93 -20.17 -11.72
C PHE A 44 -6.19 -19.02 -10.76
N ASN A 45 -5.35 -18.88 -9.73
CA ASN A 45 -5.42 -17.72 -8.87
C ASN A 45 -4.80 -16.51 -9.58
N LYS A 46 -5.61 -15.47 -9.79
CA LYS A 46 -5.15 -14.17 -10.29
C LYS A 46 -5.40 -13.12 -9.21
N PHE A 47 -4.39 -12.28 -8.98
CA PHE A 47 -4.45 -11.21 -7.99
C PHE A 47 -4.14 -9.87 -8.65
N GLU A 48 -4.88 -8.84 -8.26
CA GLU A 48 -4.44 -7.46 -8.41
C GLU A 48 -3.64 -7.09 -7.16
N LYS A 49 -2.43 -6.55 -7.33
CA LYS A 49 -1.51 -6.26 -6.23
C LYS A 49 -1.09 -4.81 -6.22
N GLY A 50 -0.93 -4.25 -5.03
CA GLY A 50 -0.44 -2.89 -4.85
C GLY A 50 0.59 -2.81 -3.74
N ALA A 51 1.76 -2.24 -4.04
CA ALA A 51 2.82 -2.04 -3.06
C ALA A 51 2.47 -0.89 -2.12
N LEU A 52 2.69 -1.10 -0.82
CA LEU A 52 2.50 -0.08 0.20
C LEU A 52 3.68 0.90 0.21
N LYS A 53 3.34 2.17 0.37
CA LYS A 53 4.24 3.28 0.60
C LYS A 53 3.93 3.92 1.94
N ALA A 54 4.99 4.28 2.66
CA ALA A 54 4.90 5.00 3.92
C ALA A 54 5.25 6.48 3.74
N GLN A 55 4.54 7.33 4.49
CA GLN A 55 4.95 8.67 4.80
C GLN A 55 5.19 8.75 6.31
N ILE A 56 6.35 9.25 6.73
CA ILE A 56 6.77 9.27 8.14
C ILE A 56 6.93 10.71 8.58
N CYS A 57 6.30 11.08 9.70
CA CYS A 57 6.54 12.36 10.34
C CYS A 57 7.85 12.31 11.14
N GLY A 58 8.82 13.13 10.77
CA GLY A 58 10.10 13.26 11.46
C GLY A 58 10.02 13.93 12.84
N SER A 59 8.86 14.51 13.20
CA SER A 59 8.68 15.16 14.51
C SER A 59 8.04 14.23 15.55
N CYS A 60 6.96 13.55 15.20
CA CYS A 60 6.21 12.72 16.14
C CYS A 60 6.23 11.21 15.83
N GLY A 61 6.88 10.80 14.73
CA GLY A 61 7.01 9.39 14.35
C GLY A 61 5.74 8.77 13.74
N LYS A 62 4.64 9.51 13.57
CA LYS A 62 3.45 9.00 12.89
C LYS A 62 3.80 8.47 11.50
N VAL A 63 3.25 7.30 11.16
CA VAL A 63 3.36 6.68 9.85
C VAL A 63 1.98 6.64 9.19
N ASP A 64 1.86 7.23 8.01
CA ASP A 64 0.69 7.11 7.14
C ASP A 64 1.03 6.15 5.99
N LEU A 65 0.08 5.27 5.65
CA LEU A 65 0.24 4.27 4.59
C LEU A 65 -0.62 4.62 3.38
N SER A 66 -0.08 4.38 2.20
CA SER A 66 -0.79 4.51 0.92
C SER A 66 -0.39 3.38 -0.01
N VAL A 67 -1.15 3.17 -1.07
CA VAL A 67 -0.84 2.17 -2.10
C VAL A 67 -0.50 2.86 -3.41
N ASN A 68 0.36 2.25 -4.22
CA ASN A 68 0.86 2.85 -5.46
C ASN A 68 -0.13 2.80 -6.64
N ASN A 69 -1.14 1.93 -6.59
CA ASN A 69 -2.15 1.75 -7.65
C ASN A 69 -3.60 1.70 -7.09
N PRO A 70 -4.06 2.74 -6.37
CA PRO A 70 -5.37 2.70 -5.70
C PRO A 70 -6.55 2.52 -6.66
N HIS A 71 -6.44 3.04 -7.89
CA HIS A 71 -7.49 2.90 -8.90
C HIS A 71 -7.66 1.43 -9.35
N ASP A 72 -6.57 0.75 -9.67
CA ASP A 72 -6.60 -0.64 -10.13
C ASP A 72 -7.14 -1.56 -9.05
N LEU A 73 -6.70 -1.34 -7.80
CA LEU A 73 -7.23 -2.07 -6.65
C LEU A 73 -8.72 -1.81 -6.43
N TRP A 74 -9.20 -0.58 -6.59
CA TRP A 74 -10.62 -0.27 -6.48
C TRP A 74 -11.44 -0.96 -7.58
N THR A 75 -10.99 -0.89 -8.84
CA THR A 75 -11.63 -1.59 -9.96
C THR A 75 -11.63 -3.11 -9.75
N ALA A 76 -10.54 -3.68 -9.24
CA ALA A 76 -10.47 -5.09 -8.89
C ALA A 76 -11.46 -5.44 -7.78
N TYR A 77 -11.54 -4.62 -6.72
CA TYR A 77 -12.48 -4.81 -5.62
C TYR A 77 -13.94 -4.84 -6.10
N LEU A 78 -14.36 -3.88 -6.94
CA LEU A 78 -15.72 -3.83 -7.48
C LEU A 78 -16.09 -5.12 -8.25
N LYS A 79 -15.17 -5.63 -9.08
CA LYS A 79 -15.36 -6.90 -9.80
C LYS A 79 -15.62 -8.08 -8.87
N THR A 80 -14.98 -8.11 -7.70
CA THR A 80 -15.22 -9.17 -6.70
C THR A 80 -16.59 -9.07 -6.03
N LYS A 81 -17.18 -7.87 -5.96
CA LYS A 81 -18.47 -7.62 -5.32
C LYS A 81 -19.67 -7.72 -6.27
N LYS A 82 -19.46 -7.92 -7.58
CA LYS A 82 -20.51 -7.86 -8.62
C LYS A 82 -21.35 -6.57 -8.54
N LEU A 83 -20.72 -5.44 -8.21
CA LEU A 83 -21.28 -4.09 -8.37
C LEU A 83 -20.83 -3.51 -9.71
#